data_AF-A0A1V0NY19-F1
#
_entry.id   AF-A0A1V0NY19-F1
#
_cell.length_a   1.000
_cell.length_b   1.000
_cell.length_c   1.000
_cell.angle_alpha   90.00
_cell.angle_beta   90.00
_cell.angle_gamma   90.00
#
_symmetry.space_group_name_H-M   'P 1'
#
loop_
_entity.id
_entity.type
_entity.pdbx_description
1 polymer ?
#
loop_
_entity_poly.entity_id
_entity_poly.type
_entity_poly.pdbx_seq_one_letter_code
_entity_poly.pdbx_strand_id
1 'polypeptide(L)'
;MQQNLLIKANLFDSNFFKADFERADLRGADLTKTDFTSVNLTGAKMTGAIISGTYFENADITGIDLLGSELKNADFPYARIHGVEWNNSIKQKILDGHLREIY
;
A
#
# COMPACT_ATOMS: atom_id res chain seq x y z
N MET A 1 -0.95 -15.10 14.66
CA MET A 1 -0.63 -14.13 13.60
C MET A 1 0.87 -13.90 13.64
N GLN A 2 1.58 -14.41 12.64
CA GLN A 2 3.02 -14.24 12.51
C GLN A 2 3.27 -12.82 12.00
N GLN A 3 4.05 -12.01 12.71
CA GLN A 3 4.45 -10.69 12.22
C GLN A 3 5.39 -10.90 11.04
N ASN A 4 4.94 -10.59 9.81
CA ASN A 4 5.80 -10.62 8.63
C ASN A 4 6.69 -9.37 8.66
N LEU A 5 7.96 -9.56 9.05
CA LEU A 5 8.97 -8.52 9.10
C LEU A 5 9.66 -8.42 7.73
N LEU A 6 9.28 -7.42 6.95
CA LEU A 6 9.75 -7.17 5.58
C LEU A 6 10.38 -5.77 5.48
N ILE A 7 10.94 -5.28 6.58
CA ILE A 7 11.62 -3.98 6.66
C ILE A 7 12.74 -3.94 5.62
N LYS A 8 12.71 -2.93 4.74
CA LYS A 8 13.66 -2.75 3.63
C LYS A 8 13.80 -3.95 2.69
N ALA A 9 12.81 -4.85 2.67
CA ALA A 9 12.78 -5.94 1.72
C ALA A 9 12.70 -5.40 0.30
N ASN A 10 13.36 -6.08 -0.64
CA ASN A 10 13.15 -5.86 -2.06
C ASN A 10 12.01 -6.78 -2.52
N LEU A 11 10.86 -6.18 -2.84
CA LEU A 11 9.66 -6.84 -3.34
C LEU A 11 9.32 -6.36 -4.76
N PHE A 12 10.33 -5.86 -5.48
CA PHE A 12 10.21 -5.42 -6.86
C PHE A 12 9.52 -6.49 -7.72
N ASP A 13 8.49 -6.07 -8.45
CA ASP A 13 7.76 -6.89 -9.44
C ASP A 13 7.22 -8.22 -8.85
N SER A 14 6.97 -8.24 -7.53
CA SER A 14 6.42 -9.40 -6.83
C SER A 14 4.90 -9.46 -6.96
N ASN A 15 4.34 -10.66 -6.92
CA ASN A 15 2.89 -10.88 -6.92
C ASN A 15 2.43 -11.44 -5.57
N PHE A 16 1.57 -10.69 -4.88
CA PHE A 16 0.95 -11.07 -3.62
C PHE A 16 -0.56 -11.22 -3.72
N PHE A 17 -1.13 -11.42 -4.91
CA PHE A 17 -2.56 -11.53 -5.15
C PHE A 17 -3.29 -12.35 -4.07
N LYS A 18 -4.26 -11.72 -3.39
CA LYS A 18 -5.05 -12.28 -2.27
C LYS A 18 -4.27 -12.75 -1.04
N ALA A 19 -3.03 -12.34 -0.87
CA ALA A 19 -2.27 -12.62 0.34
C ALA A 19 -2.83 -11.87 1.56
N ASP A 20 -2.43 -12.34 2.75
CA ASP A 20 -2.72 -11.69 4.01
C ASP A 20 -1.44 -11.08 4.59
N PHE A 21 -1.43 -9.75 4.65
CA PHE A 21 -0.37 -8.90 5.18
C PHE A 21 -0.90 -8.04 6.34
N GLU A 22 -1.96 -8.49 7.03
CA GLU A 22 -2.47 -7.79 8.21
C GLU A 22 -1.32 -7.49 9.20
N ARG A 23 -1.15 -6.21 9.53
CA ARG A 23 -0.12 -5.70 10.46
C ARG A 23 1.31 -6.04 10.04
N ALA A 24 1.57 -6.34 8.76
CA ALA A 24 2.92 -6.53 8.25
C ALA A 24 3.78 -5.27 8.43
N ASP A 25 5.08 -5.46 8.61
CA ASP A 25 6.04 -4.36 8.72
C ASP A 25 6.85 -4.26 7.42
N LEU A 26 6.45 -3.33 6.56
CA LEU A 26 7.02 -3.05 5.24
C LEU A 26 7.80 -1.73 5.24
N ARG A 27 8.22 -1.23 6.40
CA ARG A 27 8.92 0.06 6.50
C ARG A 27 10.17 0.07 5.62
N GLY A 28 10.26 1.06 4.74
CA GLY A 28 11.38 1.20 3.80
C GLY A 28 11.49 0.12 2.72
N ALA A 29 10.50 -0.76 2.56
CA ALA A 29 10.51 -1.78 1.52
C ALA A 29 10.41 -1.16 0.11
N ASP A 30 11.02 -1.82 -0.87
CA ASP A 30 10.82 -1.50 -2.28
C ASP A 30 9.65 -2.33 -2.82
N LEU A 31 8.53 -1.65 -3.09
CA LEU A 31 7.28 -2.23 -3.58
C LEU A 31 7.03 -1.85 -5.05
N THR A 32 8.09 -1.45 -5.75
CA THR A 32 8.00 -1.03 -7.14
C THR A 32 7.43 -2.17 -8.00
N LYS A 33 6.35 -1.89 -8.75
CA LYS A 33 5.63 -2.85 -9.60
C LYS A 33 5.02 -4.05 -8.86
N THR A 34 4.89 -4.00 -7.54
CA THR A 34 4.26 -5.08 -6.79
C THR A 34 2.75 -5.14 -7.08
N ASP A 35 2.22 -6.34 -7.24
CA ASP A 35 0.79 -6.60 -7.34
C ASP A 35 0.21 -6.97 -5.96
N PHE A 36 -0.52 -6.03 -5.36
CA PHE A 36 -1.29 -6.19 -4.12
C PHE A 36 -2.80 -6.30 -4.38
N THR A 37 -3.21 -6.76 -5.57
CA THR A 37 -4.62 -6.94 -5.89
C THR A 37 -5.31 -7.87 -4.88
N SER A 38 -6.41 -7.40 -4.30
CA SER A 38 -7.23 -8.09 -3.30
C SER A 38 -6.47 -8.52 -2.03
N VAL A 39 -5.36 -7.85 -1.69
CA VAL A 39 -4.57 -8.15 -0.49
C VAL A 39 -5.16 -7.48 0.75
N ASN A 40 -5.10 -8.18 1.89
CA ASN A 40 -5.36 -7.59 3.19
C ASN A 40 -4.09 -6.93 3.74
N LEU A 41 -4.03 -5.60 3.74
CA LEU A 41 -2.94 -4.80 4.31
C LEU A 41 -3.38 -4.06 5.59
N THR A 42 -4.49 -4.47 6.21
CA THR A 42 -5.05 -3.76 7.36
C THR A 42 -4.01 -3.56 8.47
N GLY A 43 -3.78 -2.31 8.86
CA GLY A 43 -2.82 -1.92 9.89
C GLY A 43 -1.35 -2.17 9.54
N ALA A 44 -1.00 -2.42 8.28
CA ALA A 44 0.38 -2.58 7.84
C ALA A 44 1.17 -1.26 7.96
N LYS A 45 2.47 -1.36 8.24
CA LYS A 45 3.38 -0.21 8.33
C LYS A 45 4.18 -0.08 7.06
N MET A 46 4.00 1.02 6.34
CA MET A 46 4.67 1.29 5.05
C MET A 46 5.46 2.61 5.08
N THR A 47 5.79 3.11 6.29
CA THR A 47 6.58 4.31 6.49
C THR A 47 7.87 4.25 5.68
N GLY A 48 8.13 5.25 4.83
CA GLY A 48 9.33 5.32 4.00
C GLY A 48 9.44 4.28 2.87
N ALA A 49 8.40 3.50 2.58
CA ALA A 49 8.42 2.55 1.47
C ALA A 49 8.47 3.24 0.09
N ILE A 50 9.01 2.55 -0.90
CA ILE A 50 9.00 2.98 -2.31
C ILE A 50 7.81 2.31 -2.99
N ILE A 51 6.83 3.10 -3.43
CA ILE A 51 5.56 2.64 -3.97
C ILE A 51 5.42 3.22 -5.38
N SER A 52 6.04 2.56 -6.36
CA SER A 52 6.00 3.02 -7.75
C SER A 52 5.48 1.97 -8.71
N GLY A 53 4.43 2.29 -9.47
CA GLY A 53 3.80 1.30 -10.37
C GLY A 53 3.10 0.17 -9.61
N THR A 54 2.83 0.34 -8.32
CA THR A 54 2.23 -0.67 -7.45
C THR A 54 0.71 -0.71 -7.63
N TYR A 55 0.14 -1.90 -7.69
CA TYR A 55 -1.30 -2.11 -7.90
C TYR A 55 -1.99 -2.53 -6.59
N PHE A 56 -2.98 -1.75 -6.14
CA PHE A 56 -3.77 -2.03 -4.94
C PHE A 56 -5.26 -2.29 -5.26
N GLU A 57 -5.56 -2.85 -6.43
CA GLU A 57 -6.94 -3.09 -6.85
C GLU A 57 -7.69 -3.96 -5.83
N ASN A 58 -8.85 -3.49 -5.33
CA ASN A 58 -9.64 -4.18 -4.30
C ASN A 58 -8.86 -4.51 -3.00
N ALA A 59 -7.71 -3.90 -2.75
CA ALA A 59 -6.95 -4.13 -1.53
C ALA A 59 -7.62 -3.47 -0.32
N ASP A 60 -7.44 -4.06 0.86
CA ASP A 60 -7.80 -3.41 2.12
C ASP A 60 -6.58 -2.74 2.73
N ILE A 61 -6.48 -1.42 2.58
CA ILE A 61 -5.40 -0.61 3.15
C ILE A 61 -5.88 0.19 4.36
N THR A 62 -6.89 -0.31 5.07
CA THR A 62 -7.41 0.35 6.27
C THR A 62 -6.33 0.47 7.35
N GLY A 63 -6.11 1.68 7.86
CA GLY A 63 -5.19 1.92 8.97
C GLY A 63 -3.70 1.81 8.60
N ILE A 64 -3.33 1.85 7.31
CA ILE A 64 -1.91 1.81 6.93
C ILE A 64 -1.21 3.14 7.24
N ASP A 65 0.09 3.06 7.51
CA ASP A 65 0.96 4.23 7.65
C ASP A 65 1.82 4.42 6.39
N LEU A 66 1.57 5.49 5.64
CA LEU A 66 2.30 5.89 4.45
C LEU A 66 3.24 7.08 4.68
N LEU A 67 3.48 7.52 5.92
CA LEU A 67 4.31 8.68 6.18
C LEU A 67 5.73 8.51 5.62
N GLY A 68 6.21 9.52 4.89
CA GLY A 68 7.52 9.51 4.26
C GLY A 68 7.69 8.52 3.10
N SER A 69 6.65 7.79 2.69
CA SER A 69 6.70 6.91 1.52
C SER A 69 6.75 7.72 0.21
N GLU A 70 7.39 7.14 -0.80
CA GLU A 70 7.47 7.70 -2.14
C GLU A 70 6.40 7.06 -3.03
N LEU A 71 5.36 7.82 -3.38
CA LEU A 71 4.33 7.37 -4.32
C LEU A 71 4.54 7.95 -5.71
N LYS A 72 4.59 7.08 -6.72
CA LYS A 72 4.62 7.47 -8.14
C LYS A 72 3.91 6.43 -9.01
N ASN A 73 2.84 6.81 -9.71
CA ASN A 73 2.07 5.91 -10.58
C ASN A 73 1.53 4.68 -9.81
N ALA A 74 1.04 4.86 -8.58
CA ALA A 74 0.43 3.79 -7.81
C ALA A 74 -1.09 3.89 -7.93
N ASP A 75 -1.74 2.75 -8.16
CA ASP A 75 -3.17 2.69 -8.46
C ASP A 75 -3.93 2.03 -7.31
N PHE A 76 -5.05 2.64 -6.89
CA PHE A 76 -5.89 2.17 -5.76
C PHE A 76 -7.37 1.92 -6.15
N PRO A 77 -7.68 1.35 -7.32
CA PRO A 77 -9.07 1.20 -7.74
C PRO A 77 -9.81 0.27 -6.78
N TYR A 78 -10.95 0.73 -6.28
CA TYR A 78 -11.79 -0.04 -5.34
C TYR A 78 -11.11 -0.42 -4.01
N ALA A 79 -9.95 0.18 -3.69
CA ALA A 79 -9.27 -0.06 -2.43
C ALA A 79 -10.06 0.53 -1.26
N ARG A 80 -10.06 -0.14 -0.10
CA ARG A 80 -10.61 0.43 1.14
C ARG A 80 -9.54 1.28 1.81
N ILE A 81 -9.82 2.57 2.00
CA ILE A 81 -8.82 3.58 2.39
C ILE A 81 -9.14 4.30 3.72
N HIS A 82 -9.79 3.63 4.66
CA HIS A 82 -10.17 4.24 5.92
C HIS A 82 -8.98 4.34 6.90
N GLY A 83 -8.89 5.45 7.64
CA GLY A 83 -7.89 5.60 8.70
C GLY A 83 -6.44 5.58 8.22
N VAL A 84 -6.18 5.88 6.95
CA VAL A 84 -4.83 5.93 6.41
C VAL A 84 -4.09 7.15 6.92
N GLU A 85 -2.88 6.93 7.45
CA GLU A 85 -1.98 7.99 7.88
C GLU A 85 -1.10 8.43 6.70
N TRP A 86 -1.33 9.64 6.20
CA TRP A 86 -0.60 10.23 5.07
C TRP A 86 -0.49 11.75 5.20
N ASN A 87 0.45 12.36 4.46
CA ASN A 87 0.51 13.81 4.33
C ASN A 87 -0.34 14.31 3.14
N ASN A 88 -0.51 15.63 3.02
CA ASN A 88 -1.32 16.22 1.95
C ASN A 88 -0.81 15.89 0.53
N SER A 89 0.50 15.73 0.34
CA SER A 89 1.07 15.38 -0.96
C SER A 89 0.71 13.96 -1.39
N ILE A 90 0.81 13.00 -0.46
CA ILE A 90 0.43 11.60 -0.69
C ILE A 90 -1.07 11.50 -0.92
N LYS A 91 -1.87 12.16 -0.07
CA LYS A 91 -3.32 12.19 -0.22
C LYS A 91 -3.74 12.70 -1.60
N GLN A 92 -3.15 13.80 -2.08
CA GLN A 92 -3.46 14.35 -3.40
C GLN A 92 -3.12 13.36 -4.53
N LYS A 93 -1.95 12.70 -4.47
CA LYS A 93 -1.56 11.70 -5.47
C LYS A 93 -2.54 10.52 -5.56
N ILE A 94 -3.06 10.08 -4.41
CA ILE A 94 -4.04 8.97 -4.35
C ILE A 94 -5.39 9.43 -4.90
N LEU A 95 -5.83 10.65 -4.54
CA LEU A 95 -7.07 11.24 -5.05
C LEU A 95 -7.03 11.47 -6.57
N ASP A 96 -5.90 11.99 -7.09
CA ASP A 96 -5.67 12.23 -8.52
C ASP A 96 -5.56 10.91 -9.32
N GLY A 97 -5.04 9.86 -8.67
CA GLY A 97 -4.85 8.51 -9.21
C GLY A 97 -6.13 7.70 -9.40
N HIS A 98 -7.30 8.35 -9.42
CA HIS A 98 -8.62 7.73 -9.61
C HIS A 98 -9.01 6.83 -8.42
N LEU A 99 -9.32 7.45 -7.29
CA LEU A 99 -10.30 6.86 -6.38
C LEU A 99 -11.64 6.79 -7.13
N ARG A 100 -11.95 5.65 -7.73
CA ARG A 100 -13.35 5.32 -8.04
C ARG A 100 -13.96 4.88 -6.70
N GLU A 101 -14.29 5.86 -5.87
CA GLU A 101 -14.99 5.64 -4.61
C GLU A 101 -16.30 4.89 -4.90
N ILE A 102 -16.49 3.75 -4.26
CA ILE A 102 -17.83 3.23 -4.01
C ILE A 102 -18.21 3.79 -2.65
N TYR A 103 -19.30 4.57 -2.63
CA TYR A 103 -19.90 5.24 -1.47
C TYR A 103 -20.01 4.34 -0.22
#